data_AF-A0A3D2VXX6-F1
#
_entry.id   AF-A0A3D2VXX6-F1
#
_cell.length_a   1.000
_cell.length_b   1.000
_cell.length_c   1.000
_cell.angle_alpha   90.00
_cell.angle_beta   90.00
_cell.angle_gamma   90.00
#
_symmetry.space_group_name_H-M   'P 1'
#
loop_
_entity.id
_entity.type
_entity.pdbx_description
1 polymer ?
#
loop_
_entity_poly.entity_id
_entity_poly.type
_entity_poly.pdbx_seq_one_letter_code
_entity_poly.pdbx_strand_id
1 'polypeptide(L)'
;IAALDASQDVWLARCTGFTQSPFAPAGAPCPHAAWACLECPNAIITAAKLPALFAFLDFMESERGGLSASAWRAKFGQAHARITEQILPKFPKTIVARARSEARPRLHLPIEVTG
;
A
#
# COMPACT_ATOMS: atom_id res chain seq x y z
N ILE A 1 3.44 -16.64 -19.16
CA ILE A 1 3.18 -15.74 -18.01
C ILE A 1 2.53 -14.49 -18.59
N ALA A 2 1.24 -14.27 -18.35
CA ALA A 2 0.54 -13.11 -18.90
C ALA A 2 1.10 -11.83 -18.27
N ALA A 3 1.60 -10.91 -19.11
CA ALA A 3 2.00 -9.58 -18.68
C ALA A 3 0.73 -8.81 -18.32
N LEU A 4 0.53 -8.59 -17.02
CA LEU A 4 -0.55 -7.76 -16.48
C LEU A 4 -0.33 -6.30 -16.93
N ASP A 5 -1.38 -5.65 -17.43
CA ASP A 5 -1.35 -4.30 -18.01
C ASP A 5 -1.16 -3.20 -16.92
N ALA A 6 -0.69 -2.02 -17.33
CA ALA A 6 -0.46 -0.86 -16.45
C ALA A 6 -1.71 -0.39 -15.69
N SER A 7 -2.91 -0.62 -16.23
CA SER A 7 -4.21 -0.36 -15.57
C SER A 7 -4.42 -1.14 -14.28
N GLN A 8 -3.66 -2.22 -14.10
CA GLN A 8 -3.70 -3.06 -12.90
C GLN A 8 -2.69 -2.61 -11.84
N ASP A 9 -1.91 -1.57 -12.12
CA ASP A 9 -0.89 -1.05 -11.22
C ASP A 9 -1.47 0.08 -10.36
N VAL A 10 -2.04 -0.29 -9.22
CA VAL A 10 -2.57 0.65 -8.23
C VAL A 10 -1.46 1.11 -7.28
N TRP A 11 -1.68 2.15 -6.48
CA TRP A 11 -0.60 2.87 -5.77
C TRP A 11 0.37 1.96 -4.99
N LEU A 12 -0.13 1.18 -4.01
CA LEU A 12 0.69 0.32 -3.16
C LEU A 12 0.68 -1.16 -3.56
N ALA A 13 -0.08 -1.53 -4.59
CA ALA A 13 -0.32 -2.92 -4.97
C ALA A 13 -0.59 -3.09 -6.46
N ARG A 14 -0.74 -4.32 -6.94
CA ARG A 14 -1.38 -4.62 -8.21
C ARG A 14 -2.76 -5.20 -7.96
N CYS A 15 -3.76 -4.86 -8.79
CA CYS A 15 -5.13 -5.33 -8.65
C CYS A 15 -5.44 -6.45 -9.64
N THR A 16 -5.85 -7.62 -9.13
CA THR A 16 -6.25 -8.76 -9.99
C THR A 16 -7.74 -8.79 -10.35
N GLY A 17 -8.56 -7.94 -9.73
CA GLY A 17 -10.02 -8.02 -9.87
C GLY A 17 -10.70 -6.71 -9.50
N PHE A 18 -10.55 -5.68 -10.33
CA PHE A 18 -11.13 -4.35 -10.08
C PHE A 18 -12.66 -4.37 -10.03
N THR A 19 -13.31 -5.21 -10.85
CA THR A 19 -14.77 -5.43 -10.87
C THR A 19 -15.24 -6.61 -10.03
N GLN A 20 -14.32 -7.23 -9.29
CA GLN A 20 -14.56 -8.36 -8.39
C GLN A 20 -14.19 -7.99 -6.94
N SER A 21 -14.32 -6.72 -6.59
CA SER A 21 -14.02 -6.25 -5.25
C SER A 21 -15.00 -6.86 -4.23
N PRO A 22 -14.54 -7.36 -3.08
CA PRO A 22 -15.42 -7.83 -2.01
C PRO A 22 -16.22 -6.68 -1.37
N PHE A 23 -15.93 -5.43 -1.74
CA PHE A 23 -16.56 -4.22 -1.20
C PHE A 23 -17.58 -3.60 -2.16
N ALA A 24 -17.89 -4.27 -3.28
CA ALA A 24 -18.85 -3.79 -4.28
C ALA A 24 -19.73 -4.94 -4.78
N PRO A 25 -20.91 -4.66 -5.35
CA PRO A 25 -21.66 -5.66 -6.11
C PRO A 25 -20.80 -6.26 -7.23
N ALA A 26 -21.02 -7.54 -7.54
CA ALA A 26 -20.28 -8.21 -8.61
C ALA A 26 -20.44 -7.46 -9.95
N GLY A 27 -19.31 -7.18 -10.62
CA GLY A 27 -19.27 -6.43 -11.87
C GLY A 27 -19.15 -4.91 -11.69
N ALA A 28 -19.34 -4.38 -10.48
CA ALA A 28 -19.13 -2.96 -10.20
C ALA A 28 -17.65 -2.64 -9.91
N PRO A 29 -17.15 -1.45 -10.32
CA PRO A 29 -15.80 -1.02 -10.01
C PRO A 29 -15.58 -0.89 -8.50
N CYS A 30 -14.34 -1.12 -8.05
CA CYS A 30 -13.97 -1.00 -6.64
C CYS A 30 -14.18 0.44 -6.13
N PRO A 31 -14.96 0.67 -5.06
CA PRO A 31 -15.24 2.01 -4.53
C PRO A 31 -14.22 2.47 -3.49
N HIS A 32 -13.27 1.62 -3.10
CA HIS A 32 -12.39 1.88 -1.96
C HIS A 32 -11.24 2.83 -2.32
N ALA A 33 -10.86 3.66 -1.33
CA ALA A 33 -9.68 4.50 -1.36
C ALA A 33 -8.39 3.71 -1.65
N ALA A 34 -7.42 4.32 -2.32
CA ALA A 34 -6.24 3.63 -2.86
C ALA A 34 -5.38 2.88 -1.82
N TRP A 35 -5.47 3.25 -0.54
CA TRP A 35 -4.74 2.64 0.58
C TRP A 35 -5.41 1.38 1.14
N ALA A 36 -6.73 1.22 0.97
CA ALA A 36 -7.45 0.03 1.36
C ALA A 36 -7.02 -1.23 0.56
N CYS A 37 -6.28 -1.04 -0.54
CA CYS A 37 -5.67 -2.14 -1.26
C CYS A 37 -4.74 -3.00 -0.39
N LEU A 38 -4.10 -2.46 0.66
CA LEU A 38 -3.24 -3.27 1.54
C LEU A 38 -4.01 -4.39 2.28
N GLU A 39 -5.30 -4.18 2.48
CA GLU A 39 -6.21 -5.10 3.18
C GLU A 39 -7.08 -5.91 2.21
N CYS A 40 -6.98 -5.67 0.90
CA CYS A 40 -7.83 -6.30 -0.09
C CYS A 40 -7.25 -7.66 -0.56
N PRO A 41 -8.04 -8.74 -0.65
CA PRO A 41 -7.56 -10.03 -1.14
C PRO A 41 -7.19 -10.01 -2.64
N ASN A 42 -7.71 -9.06 -3.41
CA ASN A 42 -7.36 -8.88 -4.82
C ASN A 42 -6.03 -8.13 -5.02
N ALA A 43 -5.39 -7.69 -3.93
CA ALA A 43 -4.14 -6.97 -4.00
C ALA A 43 -2.94 -7.92 -4.00
N ILE A 44 -2.14 -7.84 -5.06
CA ILE A 44 -0.86 -8.51 -5.16
C ILE A 44 0.25 -7.51 -4.91
N ILE A 45 1.03 -7.74 -3.85
CA ILE A 45 2.23 -6.97 -3.58
C ILE A 45 3.42 -7.66 -4.23
N THR A 46 4.06 -6.96 -5.16
CA THR A 46 5.28 -7.45 -5.84
C THR A 46 6.50 -6.66 -5.36
N ALA A 47 7.70 -7.18 -5.65
CA ALA A 47 8.95 -6.48 -5.28
C ALA A 47 9.02 -5.06 -5.87
N ALA A 48 8.41 -4.82 -7.05
CA ALA A 48 8.34 -3.51 -7.68
C ALA A 48 7.55 -2.47 -6.86
N LYS A 49 6.72 -2.90 -5.90
CA LYS A 49 5.95 -2.02 -5.01
C LYS A 49 6.68 -1.67 -3.71
N LEU A 50 7.80 -2.32 -3.41
CA LEU A 50 8.56 -2.07 -2.18
C LEU A 50 9.02 -0.61 -2.02
N PRO A 51 9.51 0.09 -3.07
CA PRO A 51 9.88 1.50 -2.93
C PRO A 51 8.70 2.40 -2.53
N ALA A 52 7.51 2.16 -3.09
CA ALA A 52 6.30 2.91 -2.74
C ALA A 52 5.83 2.61 -1.32
N LEU A 53 5.92 1.35 -0.88
CA LEU A 53 5.61 0.94 0.51
C LEU A 53 6.56 1.61 1.51
N PHE A 54 7.87 1.68 1.21
CA PHE A 54 8.82 2.37 2.07
C PHE A 54 8.56 3.88 2.11
N ALA A 55 8.29 4.50 0.96
CA ALA A 55 7.92 5.90 0.95
C ALA A 55 6.68 6.16 1.82
N PHE A 56 5.66 5.29 1.74
CA PHE A 56 4.47 5.43 2.57
C PHE A 56 4.74 5.20 4.07
N LEU A 57 5.63 4.26 4.43
CA LEU A 57 6.12 4.13 5.81
C LEU A 57 6.81 5.41 6.29
N ASP A 58 7.68 6.00 5.47
CA ASP A 58 8.39 7.24 5.80
C ASP A 58 7.38 8.39 6.03
N PHE A 59 6.34 8.48 5.19
CA PHE A 59 5.23 9.42 5.37
C PHE A 59 4.49 9.19 6.69
N MET A 60 4.04 7.96 6.96
CA MET A 60 3.33 7.64 8.21
C MET A 60 4.17 7.98 9.44
N GLU A 61 5.47 7.69 9.42
CA GLU A 61 6.35 8.03 10.54
C GLU A 61 6.56 9.54 10.70
N SER A 62 6.57 10.30 9.60
CA SER A 62 6.65 11.77 9.67
C SER A 62 5.42 12.42 10.35
N GLU A 63 4.25 11.80 10.19
CA GLU A 63 2.99 12.27 10.81
C GLU A 63 2.98 12.11 12.34
N ARG A 64 3.87 11.30 12.92
CA ARG A 64 4.01 11.20 14.38
C ARG A 64 4.39 12.52 15.05
N GLY A 65 5.01 13.44 14.31
CA GLY A 65 5.34 14.77 14.82
C GLY A 65 4.12 15.68 15.02
N GLY A 66 3.03 15.45 14.27
CA GLY A 66 1.82 16.27 14.30
C GLY A 66 0.63 15.62 15.00
N LEU A 67 0.63 14.31 15.16
CA LEU A 67 -0.48 13.55 15.76
C LEU A 67 -0.13 13.00 17.14
N SER A 68 -1.14 12.92 18.02
CA SER A 68 -1.01 12.11 19.24
C SER A 68 -0.84 10.63 18.89
N ALA A 69 -0.23 9.85 19.79
CA ALA A 69 -0.03 8.42 19.56
C ALA A 69 -1.33 7.66 19.28
N SER A 70 -2.44 8.04 19.94
CA SER A 70 -3.75 7.43 19.72
C SER A 70 -4.35 7.81 18.36
N ALA A 71 -4.27 9.08 17.97
CA ALA A 71 -4.74 9.55 16.67
C ALA A 71 -3.94 8.91 15.52
N TRP A 72 -2.61 8.86 15.67
CA TRP A 72 -1.73 8.19 14.71
C TRP A 72 -2.09 6.71 14.58
N ARG A 73 -2.29 6.00 15.69
CA ARG A 73 -2.64 4.56 15.67
C ARG A 73 -4.01 4.32 15.03
N ALA A 74 -4.99 5.19 15.28
CA ALA A 74 -6.31 5.11 14.67
C ALA A 74 -6.24 5.30 13.14
N LYS A 75 -5.40 6.23 12.67
CA LYS A 75 -5.27 6.55 11.24
C LYS A 75 -4.38 5.56 10.47
N PHE A 76 -3.22 5.22 11.03
CA PHE A 76 -2.16 4.51 10.31
C PHE A 76 -1.81 3.13 10.89
N GLY A 77 -2.26 2.81 12.12
CA GLY A 77 -1.79 1.64 12.85
C GLY A 77 -1.97 0.32 12.11
N GLN A 78 -3.14 0.12 11.49
CA GLN A 78 -3.42 -1.11 10.73
C GLN A 78 -2.53 -1.21 9.47
N ALA A 79 -2.48 -0.14 8.66
CA ALA A 79 -1.68 -0.12 7.44
C ALA A 79 -0.18 -0.29 7.73
N HIS A 80 0.33 0.39 8.77
CA HIS A 80 1.71 0.25 9.22
C HIS A 80 2.00 -1.21 9.60
N ALA A 81 1.20 -1.82 10.49
CA ALA A 81 1.39 -3.21 10.92
C ALA A 81 1.29 -4.19 9.75
N ARG A 82 0.35 -3.99 8.83
CA ARG A 82 0.23 -4.82 7.62
C ARG A 82 1.53 -4.79 6.81
N ILE A 83 2.10 -3.60 6.59
CA ILE A 83 3.35 -3.47 5.82
C ILE A 83 4.52 -4.11 6.58
N THR A 84 4.72 -3.75 7.85
CA THR A 84 5.92 -4.13 8.60
C THR A 84 5.92 -5.58 9.06
N GLU A 85 4.76 -6.12 9.46
CA GLU A 85 4.66 -7.42 10.10
C GLU A 85 4.20 -8.52 9.16
N GLN A 86 3.50 -8.18 8.07
CA GLN A 86 2.89 -9.20 7.20
C GLN A 86 3.41 -9.16 5.76
N ILE A 87 3.62 -7.97 5.18
CA ILE A 87 4.07 -7.84 3.78
C ILE A 87 5.59 -7.99 3.69
N LEU A 88 6.36 -7.10 4.35
CA LEU A 88 7.81 -7.09 4.22
C LEU A 88 8.49 -8.42 4.59
N PRO A 89 8.05 -9.15 5.64
CA PRO A 89 8.66 -10.44 5.99
C PRO A 89 8.47 -11.55 4.95
N LYS A 90 7.56 -11.39 3.98
CA LYS A 90 7.34 -12.37 2.90
C LYS A 90 8.34 -12.23 1.76
N PHE A 91 9.12 -11.14 1.73
CA PHE A 91 10.16 -10.93 0.72
C PHE A 91 11.53 -11.39 1.22
N PRO A 92 12.42 -11.88 0.32
CA PRO A 92 13.80 -12.15 0.69
C PRO A 92 14.49 -10.91 1.25
N LYS A 93 15.25 -11.06 2.33
CA LYS A 93 15.95 -9.95 3.01
C LYS A 93 16.83 -9.12 2.07
N THR A 94 17.44 -9.74 1.07
CA THR A 94 18.26 -9.07 0.05
C THR A 94 17.44 -8.13 -0.83
N ILE A 95 16.22 -8.53 -1.22
CA ILE A 95 15.30 -7.70 -2.00
C ILE A 95 14.79 -6.52 -1.16
N VAL A 96 14.45 -6.78 0.10
CA VAL A 96 14.02 -5.73 1.04
C VAL A 96 15.14 -4.71 1.27
N ALA A 97 16.37 -5.17 1.49
CA ALA A 97 17.54 -4.31 1.69
C ALA A 97 17.84 -3.45 0.46
N ARG A 98 17.80 -4.06 -0.74
CA ARG A 98 17.95 -3.33 -2.01
C ARG A 98 16.88 -2.26 -2.15
N ALA A 99 15.61 -2.61 -2.05
CA ALA A 99 14.51 -1.65 -2.19
C ALA A 99 14.57 -0.53 -1.14
N ARG A 100 15.08 -0.81 0.07
CA ARG A 100 15.30 0.21 1.11
C ARG A 100 16.38 1.23 0.71
N SER A 101 17.41 0.80 -0.04
CA SER A 101 18.48 1.69 -0.53
C SER A 101 18.10 2.50 -1.78
N GLU A 102 17.00 2.15 -2.45
CA GLU A 102 16.53 2.87 -3.63
C GLU A 102 15.91 4.22 -3.25
N ALA A 103 16.02 5.19 -4.15
CA ALA A 103 15.39 6.50 -3.98
C ALA A 103 13.88 6.35 -3.83
N ARG A 104 13.30 7.07 -2.86
CA ARG A 104 11.85 7.04 -2.65
C ARG A 104 11.15 7.72 -3.82
N PRO A 105 10.11 7.11 -4.41
CA PRO A 105 9.26 7.80 -5.35
C PRO A 105 8.48 8.92 -4.63
N ARG A 106 8.09 9.97 -5.38
CA ARG A 106 7.13 10.95 -4.86
C ARG A 106 5.80 10.25 -4.60
N LEU A 107 5.26 10.41 -3.40
CA LEU A 107 3.91 9.94 -3.07
C LEU A 107 2.92 10.99 -3.49
N HIS A 108 2.04 10.63 -4.42
CA HIS A 108 0.80 11.37 -4.64
C HIS A 108 -0.23 10.80 -3.67
N LEU A 109 -0.26 11.40 -2.47
CA LEU A 109 -1.19 10.98 -1.43
C LEU A 109 -2.62 11.31 -1.88
N PRO A 110 -3.56 10.36 -1.80
CA PRO A 110 -4.97 10.66 -1.95
C PRO A 110 -5.44 11.68 -0.89
N ILE A 111 -6.47 12.46 -1.22
CA ILE A 111 -6.99 13.54 -0.34
C ILE A 111 -7.40 12.98 1.03
N GLU A 112 -7.93 11.76 1.07
CA GLU A 112 -8.31 11.06 2.28
C GLU A 112 -7.13 10.72 3.21
N VAL A 113 -5.89 10.79 2.73
CA VAL A 113 -4.68 10.55 3.54
C VAL A 113 -4.12 11.86 4.11
N THR A 114 -4.31 12.97 3.40
CA THR A 114 -3.81 14.31 3.80
C THR A 114 -4.61 15.00 4.90
N GLY A 115 -5.79 14.48 5.28
CA GLY A 115 -6.70 15.06 6.28
C GLY A 115 -6.53 14.50 7.68
#